data_AF-A0A3N5G2V2-F1
#
_entry.id   AF-A0A3N5G2V2-F1
#
_cell.length_a   1.000
_cell.length_b   1.000
_cell.length_c   1.000
_cell.angle_alpha   90.00
_cell.angle_beta   90.00
_cell.angle_gamma   90.00
#
_symmetry.space_group_name_H-M   'P 1'
#
loop_
_entity.id
_entity.type
_entity.pdbx_description
1 polymer ?
#
loop_
_entity_poly.entity_id
_entity_poly.type
_entity_poly.pdbx_seq_one_letter_code
_entity_poly.pdbx_strand_id
1 'polypeptide(L)'
;MRFIDELLNTVPPQTEEKVERAKTRFNQNIRKALRRETGVGLAYQLEDEKKNSVNIAISVVSGYPEAVLKKQETSDHPQLAKIIARWKPEIESMQYVLQFFNSNIIPAIRKSNCSDEISESEESAIRTSEELSTNLLSIIQKYDIVDWILKIDADVLGAYFFKRPAHIELYWAVIGLVAQSIGKSVEDLTVVVLAHELAHAYTHLGADIDGSRWHTQEFAQAEHPLREGLAQYYTRLVCQRLAFQMPDSLGTYEKLLQHQPEAYKSHEPWIKEYSPEELRIALLEMRRKGDGKLTTFNTFLSKAKTTLRRVHKSS
;
A
#
# COMPACT_ATOMS: atom_id res chain seq x y z
N MET A 1 -20.26 19.63 4.00
CA MET A 1 -19.06 19.05 3.37
C MET A 1 -18.59 17.92 4.29
N ARG A 2 -18.26 16.72 3.78
CA ARG A 2 -17.83 15.62 4.67
C ARG A 2 -16.37 15.86 5.08
N PHE A 3 -15.99 15.45 6.28
CA PHE A 3 -14.62 15.62 6.80
C PHE A 3 -13.54 15.00 5.89
N ILE A 4 -13.79 13.84 5.28
CA ILE A 4 -12.88 13.26 4.28
C ILE A 4 -12.74 14.18 3.07
N ASP A 5 -13.81 14.78 2.57
CA ASP A 5 -13.71 15.74 1.45
C ASP A 5 -12.80 16.91 1.83
N GLU A 6 -12.88 17.41 3.07
CA GLU A 6 -12.02 18.49 3.57
C GLU A 6 -10.55 18.07 3.66
N LEU A 7 -10.26 16.83 4.09
CA LEU A 7 -8.89 16.29 4.09
C LEU A 7 -8.36 16.05 2.68
N LEU A 8 -9.18 15.53 1.77
CA LEU A 8 -8.75 15.31 0.40
C LEU A 8 -8.48 16.63 -0.33
N ASN A 9 -9.20 17.70 0.03
CA ASN A 9 -8.93 19.05 -0.48
C ASN A 9 -7.58 19.63 0.00
N THR A 10 -6.91 19.04 0.99
CA THR A 10 -5.57 19.48 1.43
C THR A 10 -4.46 18.83 0.62
N VAL A 11 -4.78 17.80 -0.16
CA VAL A 11 -3.83 17.12 -1.02
C VAL A 11 -3.45 18.07 -2.17
N PRO A 12 -2.15 18.30 -2.45
CA PRO A 12 -1.74 19.21 -3.50
C PRO A 12 -2.35 18.82 -4.86
N PRO A 13 -2.87 19.75 -5.67
CA PRO A 13 -3.50 19.43 -6.96
C PRO A 13 -2.58 18.69 -7.94
N GLN A 14 -1.25 18.88 -7.83
CA GLN A 14 -0.29 18.15 -8.67
C GLN A 14 -0.18 16.66 -8.32
N THR A 15 -0.81 16.21 -7.22
CA THR A 15 -0.80 14.80 -6.80
C THR A 15 -1.44 13.90 -7.85
N GLU A 16 -2.58 14.31 -8.43
CA GLU A 16 -3.23 13.54 -9.50
C GLU A 16 -2.28 13.30 -10.67
N GLU A 17 -1.57 14.35 -11.11
CA GLU A 17 -0.58 14.26 -12.18
C GLU A 17 0.59 13.34 -11.81
N LYS A 18 1.06 13.37 -10.56
CA LYS A 18 2.11 12.46 -10.06
C LYS A 18 1.65 11.01 -10.11
N VAL A 19 0.46 10.71 -9.62
CA VAL A 19 -0.14 9.36 -9.67
C VAL A 19 -0.25 8.91 -11.12
N GLU A 20 -0.73 9.77 -12.01
CA GLU A 20 -0.95 9.42 -13.42
C GLU A 20 0.35 9.20 -14.20
N ARG A 21 1.37 10.01 -13.94
CA ARG A 21 2.73 9.81 -14.47
C ARG A 21 3.34 8.51 -13.95
N ALA A 22 3.23 8.22 -12.65
CA ALA A 22 3.74 6.99 -12.06
C ALA A 22 3.04 5.76 -12.65
N LYS A 23 1.71 5.78 -12.75
CA LYS A 23 0.91 4.74 -13.42
C LYS A 23 1.42 4.50 -14.83
N THR A 24 1.49 5.55 -15.65
CA THR A 24 1.89 5.46 -17.06
C THR A 24 3.30 4.89 -17.21
N ARG A 25 4.25 5.41 -16.42
CA ARG A 25 5.66 5.03 -16.46
C ARG A 25 5.90 3.57 -16.06
N PHE A 26 5.22 3.08 -15.03
CA PHE A 26 5.55 1.79 -14.42
C PHE A 26 4.60 0.65 -14.77
N ASN A 27 3.40 0.92 -15.31
CA ASN A 27 2.39 -0.10 -15.61
C ASN A 27 2.94 -1.28 -16.41
N GLN A 28 3.70 -1.04 -17.49
CA GLN A 28 4.27 -2.13 -18.29
C GLN A 28 5.34 -2.94 -17.56
N ASN A 29 6.18 -2.28 -16.74
CA ASN A 29 7.21 -2.96 -15.96
C ASN A 29 6.59 -3.81 -14.86
N ILE A 30 5.55 -3.31 -14.18
CA ILE A 30 4.77 -4.05 -13.19
C ILE A 30 4.10 -5.27 -13.83
N ARG A 31 3.42 -5.10 -14.97
CA ARG A 31 2.79 -6.22 -15.71
C ARG A 31 3.78 -7.29 -16.14
N LYS A 32 4.99 -6.89 -16.55
CA LYS A 32 6.08 -7.80 -16.91
C LYS A 32 6.59 -8.56 -15.68
N ALA A 33 6.79 -7.86 -14.57
CA ALA A 33 7.21 -8.47 -13.31
C ALA A 33 6.15 -9.46 -12.80
N LEU A 34 4.88 -9.08 -12.75
CA LEU A 34 3.78 -9.96 -12.35
C LEU A 34 3.67 -11.20 -13.22
N ARG A 35 3.76 -11.06 -14.56
CA ARG A 35 3.74 -12.23 -15.46
C ARG A 35 4.87 -13.20 -15.13
N ARG A 36 6.07 -12.68 -14.86
CA ARG A 36 7.24 -13.49 -14.51
C ARG A 36 7.07 -14.21 -13.17
N GLU A 37 6.57 -13.51 -12.15
CA GLU A 37 6.45 -14.09 -10.82
C GLU A 37 5.29 -15.07 -10.71
N THR A 38 4.13 -14.71 -11.23
CA THR A 38 2.91 -15.50 -11.14
C THR A 38 2.88 -16.65 -12.14
N GLY A 39 3.65 -16.57 -13.23
CA GLY A 39 3.60 -17.55 -14.32
C GLY A 39 2.30 -17.51 -15.14
N VAL A 40 1.43 -16.53 -14.89
CA VAL A 40 0.17 -16.35 -15.63
C VAL A 40 0.17 -15.05 -16.42
N GLY A 41 -0.55 -15.03 -17.54
CA GLY A 41 -0.64 -13.89 -18.45
C GLY A 41 -2.07 -13.43 -18.68
N LEU A 42 -2.29 -12.11 -18.69
CA LEU A 42 -3.59 -11.53 -19.09
C LEU A 42 -3.87 -11.63 -20.60
N ALA A 43 -2.85 -11.96 -21.40
CA ALA A 43 -3.00 -12.29 -22.82
C ALA A 43 -2.50 -13.71 -23.04
N TYR A 44 -3.31 -14.51 -23.70
CA TYR A 44 -3.01 -15.92 -23.98
C TYR A 44 -3.47 -16.27 -25.40
N GLN A 45 -2.71 -17.15 -26.05
CA GLN A 45 -2.95 -17.62 -27.41
C GLN A 45 -2.62 -19.11 -27.46
N LEU A 46 -3.62 -19.94 -27.75
CA LEU A 46 -3.43 -21.33 -28.16
C LEU A 46 -3.11 -21.37 -29.66
N GLU A 47 -2.37 -22.40 -30.09
CA GLU A 47 -1.88 -22.53 -31.47
C GLU A 47 -2.99 -22.45 -32.54
N ASP A 48 -4.25 -22.74 -32.19
CA ASP A 48 -5.41 -22.72 -33.09
C ASP A 48 -6.55 -21.72 -32.71
N GLU A 49 -6.38 -20.88 -31.69
CA GLU A 49 -7.44 -19.94 -31.25
C GLU A 49 -7.10 -18.46 -31.50
N LYS A 50 -8.14 -17.64 -31.72
CA LYS A 50 -8.02 -16.17 -31.71
C LYS A 50 -7.43 -15.73 -30.36
N LYS A 51 -6.44 -14.83 -30.40
CA LYS A 51 -5.80 -14.23 -29.23
C LYS A 51 -6.84 -13.77 -28.19
N ASN A 52 -6.95 -14.52 -27.10
CA ASN A 52 -7.84 -14.22 -25.99
C ASN A 52 -7.10 -13.31 -24.99
N SER A 53 -7.15 -12.00 -25.25
CA SER A 53 -6.57 -10.99 -24.36
C SER A 53 -7.61 -10.36 -23.45
N VAL A 54 -7.36 -10.37 -22.15
CA VAL A 54 -8.07 -9.56 -21.16
C VAL A 54 -7.37 -8.22 -21.05
N ASN A 55 -8.08 -7.15 -21.40
CA ASN A 55 -7.63 -5.80 -21.11
C ASN A 55 -8.18 -5.36 -19.74
N ILE A 56 -7.29 -4.89 -18.86
CA ILE A 56 -7.65 -4.33 -17.56
C ILE A 56 -7.39 -2.83 -17.66
N ALA A 57 -8.45 -2.04 -17.77
CA ALA A 57 -8.38 -0.58 -17.75
C ALA A 57 -7.93 -0.12 -16.36
N ILE A 58 -7.11 0.94 -16.30
CA ILE A 58 -6.65 1.52 -15.04
C ILE A 58 -6.93 3.02 -15.09
N SER A 59 -7.86 3.46 -14.25
CA SER A 59 -8.29 4.85 -14.14
C SER A 59 -7.73 5.49 -12.87
N VAL A 60 -7.31 6.75 -12.95
CA VAL A 60 -7.03 7.58 -11.78
C VAL A 60 -8.27 8.42 -11.52
N VAL A 61 -8.77 8.37 -10.29
CA VAL A 61 -10.04 8.99 -9.90
C VAL A 61 -9.88 9.78 -8.60
N SER A 62 -10.60 10.89 -8.48
CA SER A 62 -10.60 11.76 -7.29
C SER A 62 -11.39 11.21 -6.11
N GLY A 63 -12.15 10.13 -6.35
CA GLY A 63 -13.04 9.53 -5.35
C GLY A 63 -12.30 8.76 -4.26
N TYR A 64 -13.12 8.11 -3.44
CA TYR A 64 -12.70 7.17 -2.41
C TYR A 64 -13.79 6.10 -2.29
N PRO A 65 -13.50 4.90 -1.80
CA PRO A 65 -14.48 3.83 -1.78
C PRO A 65 -15.70 4.16 -0.91
N GLU A 66 -16.87 3.66 -1.31
CA GLU A 66 -18.11 3.79 -0.55
C GLU A 66 -18.01 3.20 0.87
N ALA A 67 -17.13 2.22 1.08
CA ALA A 67 -16.84 1.66 2.40
C ALA A 67 -16.28 2.70 3.38
N VAL A 68 -15.47 3.64 2.88
CA VAL A 68 -14.90 4.72 3.67
C VAL A 68 -16.00 5.70 4.09
N LEU A 69 -16.91 6.03 3.17
CA LEU A 69 -18.09 6.86 3.45
C LEU A 69 -18.95 6.30 4.60
N LYS A 70 -19.28 5.00 4.52
CA LYS A 70 -20.16 4.35 5.51
C LYS A 70 -19.53 4.32 6.90
N LYS A 71 -18.21 4.10 7.00
CA LYS A 71 -17.52 4.08 8.31
C LYS A 71 -17.31 5.47 8.88
N GLN A 72 -17.12 6.49 8.04
CA GLN A 72 -16.92 7.87 8.49
C GLN A 72 -18.11 8.39 9.33
N GLU A 73 -19.34 8.06 8.94
CA GLU A 73 -20.56 8.51 9.63
C GLU A 73 -20.64 8.00 11.09
N THR A 74 -19.89 6.96 11.43
CA THR A 74 -19.86 6.36 12.78
C THR A 74 -18.68 6.80 13.64
N SER A 75 -17.77 7.63 13.11
CA SER A 75 -16.50 7.96 13.78
C SER A 75 -16.58 9.25 14.62
N ASP A 76 -16.34 9.13 15.93
CA ASP A 76 -16.43 10.22 16.90
C ASP A 76 -15.10 10.97 17.07
N HIS A 77 -14.52 11.41 15.94
CA HIS A 77 -13.26 12.18 15.97
C HIS A 77 -13.53 13.64 16.42
N PRO A 78 -12.80 14.17 17.42
CA PRO A 78 -12.93 15.56 17.84
C PRO A 78 -12.66 16.52 16.68
N GLN A 79 -13.46 17.60 16.61
CA GLN A 79 -13.30 18.71 15.66
C GLN A 79 -11.85 19.21 15.57
N LEU A 80 -11.15 19.33 16.71
CA LEU A 80 -9.77 19.78 16.74
C LEU A 80 -8.84 18.84 15.96
N ALA A 81 -8.93 17.52 16.18
CA ALA A 81 -8.12 16.52 15.47
C ALA A 81 -8.34 16.59 13.95
N LYS A 82 -9.59 16.78 13.54
CA LYS A 82 -9.97 16.98 12.13
C LYS A 82 -9.29 18.20 11.52
N ILE A 83 -9.25 19.31 12.26
CA ILE A 83 -8.66 20.57 11.79
C ILE A 83 -7.14 20.44 11.67
N ILE A 84 -6.47 19.89 12.68
CA ILE A 84 -5.01 19.91 12.78
C ILE A 84 -4.33 18.78 12.00
N ALA A 85 -5.02 17.67 11.70
CA ALA A 85 -4.44 16.55 10.98
C ALA A 85 -3.86 16.92 9.61
N ARG A 86 -4.46 17.90 8.94
CA ARG A 86 -3.96 18.41 7.65
C ARG A 86 -2.58 19.08 7.73
N TRP A 87 -2.23 19.58 8.91
CA TRP A 87 -0.99 20.32 9.18
C TRP A 87 0.04 19.45 9.89
N LYS A 88 -0.17 18.12 9.95
CA LYS A 88 0.69 17.20 10.68
C LYS A 88 2.17 17.37 10.27
N PRO A 89 2.55 17.38 8.97
CA PRO A 89 3.95 17.51 8.60
C PRO A 89 4.57 18.85 9.01
N GLU A 90 3.82 19.95 8.91
CA GLU A 90 4.26 21.27 9.34
C GLU A 90 4.47 21.32 10.85
N ILE A 91 3.58 20.70 11.63
CA ILE A 91 3.69 20.61 13.09
C ILE A 91 4.87 19.70 13.48
N GLU A 92 5.10 18.58 12.79
CA GLU A 92 6.26 17.71 12.99
C GLU A 92 7.58 18.44 12.70
N SER A 93 7.63 19.17 11.58
CA SER A 93 8.80 20.00 11.23
C SER A 93 9.04 21.09 12.27
N MET A 94 7.98 21.74 12.75
CA MET A 94 8.06 22.76 13.79
C MET A 94 8.59 22.16 15.10
N GLN A 95 8.07 21.02 15.54
CA GLN A 95 8.54 20.31 16.73
C GLN A 95 10.02 19.97 16.62
N TYR A 96 10.46 19.42 15.49
CA TYR A 96 11.86 19.06 15.26
C TYR A 96 12.79 20.28 15.39
N VAL A 97 12.44 21.41 14.76
CA VAL A 97 13.23 22.64 14.83
C VAL A 97 13.26 23.17 16.26
N LEU A 98 12.13 23.21 16.96
CA LEU A 98 12.05 23.71 18.35
C LEU A 98 12.86 22.84 19.32
N GLN A 99 12.78 21.52 19.19
CA GLN A 99 13.61 20.57 19.94
C GLN A 99 15.10 20.79 19.69
N PHE A 100 15.49 20.98 18.42
CA PHE A 100 16.88 21.25 18.07
C PHE A 100 17.38 22.56 18.70
N PHE A 101 16.56 23.62 18.69
CA PHE A 101 16.88 24.89 19.34
C PHE A 101 17.09 24.72 20.85
N ASN A 102 16.12 24.11 21.55
CA ASN A 102 16.20 23.92 23.00
C ASN A 102 17.34 23.00 23.42
N SER A 103 17.66 21.97 22.63
CA SER A 103 18.69 20.98 22.97
C SER A 103 20.11 21.40 22.58
N ASN A 104 20.27 22.24 21.55
CA ASN A 104 21.58 22.53 20.96
C ASN A 104 21.89 24.03 20.93
N ILE A 105 21.02 24.84 20.32
CA ILE A 105 21.29 26.25 20.04
C ILE A 105 21.28 27.08 21.32
N ILE A 106 20.23 26.97 22.14
CA ILE A 106 20.12 27.74 23.39
C ILE A 106 21.27 27.40 24.35
N PRO A 107 21.58 26.13 24.64
CA PRO A 107 22.74 25.79 25.46
C PRO A 107 24.08 26.31 24.90
N ALA A 108 24.25 26.33 23.58
CA ALA A 108 25.46 26.86 22.95
C ALA A 108 25.57 28.38 23.13
N ILE A 109 24.47 29.13 22.94
CA ILE A 109 24.41 30.57 23.15
C ILE A 109 24.73 30.90 24.62
N ARG A 110 24.13 30.19 25.57
CA ARG A 110 24.37 30.39 27.02
C ARG A 110 25.81 30.11 27.44
N LYS A 111 26.53 29.21 26.75
CA LYS A 111 27.94 28.92 26.99
C LYS A 111 28.90 29.88 26.29
N SER A 112 28.40 30.69 25.36
CA SER A 112 29.19 31.66 24.60
C SER A 112 29.17 33.04 25.25
N ASN A 113 29.98 33.96 24.73
CA ASN A 113 29.94 35.38 25.14
C ASN A 113 28.68 36.13 24.65
N CYS A 114 27.72 35.43 24.04
CA CYS A 114 26.47 35.99 23.52
C CYS A 114 25.27 35.69 24.46
N SER A 115 25.51 35.45 25.75
CA SER A 115 24.45 35.06 26.70
C SER A 115 23.31 36.06 26.79
N ASP A 116 23.60 37.34 26.57
CA ASP A 116 22.68 38.46 26.75
C ASP A 116 21.87 38.76 25.47
N GLU A 117 22.21 38.11 24.35
CA GLU A 117 21.53 38.25 23.06
C GLU A 117 20.19 37.50 23.02
N ILE A 118 19.94 36.59 23.98
CA ILE A 118 18.65 35.91 24.15
C ILE A 118 18.15 36.14 25.58
N SER A 119 17.02 36.82 25.68
CA SER A 119 16.32 37.02 26.93
C SER A 119 15.69 35.72 27.45
N GLU A 120 15.49 35.61 28.75
CA GLU A 120 14.73 34.49 29.36
C GLU A 120 13.31 34.39 28.79
N SER A 121 12.71 35.51 28.38
CA SER A 121 11.37 35.54 27.80
C SER A 121 11.31 34.87 26.43
N GLU A 122 12.32 35.05 25.59
CA GLU A 122 12.42 34.44 24.27
C GLU A 122 12.68 32.93 24.39
N GLU A 123 13.57 32.52 25.30
CA GLU A 123 13.79 31.11 25.63
C GLU A 123 12.51 30.44 26.13
N SER A 124 11.77 31.10 27.02
CA SER A 124 10.48 30.60 27.48
C SER A 124 9.46 30.48 26.33
N ALA A 125 9.42 31.42 25.39
CA ALA A 125 8.52 31.36 24.25
C ALA A 125 8.82 30.17 23.32
N ILE A 126 10.11 29.86 23.10
CA ILE A 126 10.53 28.68 22.32
C ILE A 126 10.08 27.39 23.03
N ARG A 127 10.30 27.27 24.34
CA ARG A 127 9.85 26.11 25.13
C ARG A 127 8.33 25.94 25.11
N THR A 128 7.57 27.01 25.33
CA THR A 128 6.10 26.96 25.25
C THR A 128 5.60 26.57 23.85
N SER A 129 6.28 27.02 22.80
CA SER A 129 5.97 26.62 21.43
C SER A 129 6.25 25.12 21.20
N GLU A 130 7.34 24.60 21.78
CA GLU A 130 7.68 23.16 21.71
C GLU A 130 6.60 22.33 22.41
N GLU A 131 6.19 22.73 23.62
CA GLU A 131 5.14 22.08 24.39
C GLU A 131 3.80 22.08 23.62
N LEU A 132 3.43 23.21 23.01
CA LEU A 132 2.22 23.31 22.18
C LEU A 132 2.30 22.37 20.97
N SER A 133 3.44 22.35 20.25
CA SER A 133 3.63 21.46 19.10
C SER A 133 3.50 19.99 19.50
N THR A 134 4.07 19.61 20.65
CA THR A 134 4.00 18.26 21.21
C THR A 134 2.56 17.88 21.57
N ASN A 135 1.82 18.80 22.21
CA ASN A 135 0.41 18.59 22.55
C ASN A 135 -0.45 18.40 21.29
N LEU A 136 -0.26 19.23 20.26
CA LEU A 136 -0.99 19.08 19.00
C LEU A 136 -0.69 17.74 18.32
N LEU A 137 0.57 17.31 18.29
CA LEU A 137 0.95 16.01 17.73
C LEU A 137 0.36 14.85 18.53
N SER A 138 0.30 14.95 19.86
CA SER A 138 -0.36 13.94 20.69
C SER A 138 -1.85 13.79 20.36
N ILE A 139 -2.53 14.91 20.04
CA ILE A 139 -3.94 14.89 19.61
C ILE A 139 -4.05 14.22 18.25
N ILE A 140 -3.17 14.56 17.29
CA ILE A 140 -3.15 13.93 15.96
C ILE A 140 -2.93 12.43 16.08
N GLN A 141 -1.93 11.99 16.85
CA GLN A 141 -1.61 10.58 17.05
C GLN A 141 -2.76 9.82 17.71
N LYS A 142 -3.43 10.42 18.69
CA LYS A 142 -4.58 9.81 19.36
C LYS A 142 -5.74 9.51 18.39
N TYR A 143 -5.86 10.29 17.33
CA TYR A 143 -6.94 10.19 16.35
C TYR A 143 -6.42 9.91 14.94
N ASP A 144 -5.29 9.21 14.80
CA ASP A 144 -4.59 9.01 13.53
C ASP A 144 -5.55 8.61 12.40
N ILE A 145 -5.94 9.61 11.60
CA ILE A 145 -6.96 9.44 10.56
C ILE A 145 -6.43 8.54 9.45
N VAL A 146 -5.11 8.52 9.23
CA VAL A 146 -4.53 7.66 8.21
C VAL A 146 -4.53 6.21 8.68
N ASP A 147 -4.15 5.96 9.93
CA ASP A 147 -4.30 4.63 10.53
C ASP A 147 -5.76 4.18 10.54
N TRP A 148 -6.70 5.09 10.80
CA TRP A 148 -8.14 4.81 10.68
C TRP A 148 -8.55 4.46 9.25
N ILE A 149 -8.13 5.24 8.23
CA ILE A 149 -8.40 4.96 6.80
C ILE A 149 -7.82 3.61 6.40
N LEU A 150 -6.58 3.33 6.77
CA LEU A 150 -5.87 2.10 6.38
C LEU A 150 -6.39 0.86 7.12
N LYS A 151 -6.97 1.02 8.32
CA LYS A 151 -7.66 -0.07 9.05
C LYS A 151 -9.05 -0.38 8.50
N ILE A 152 -9.57 0.41 7.57
CA ILE A 152 -10.76 0.02 6.84
C ILE A 152 -10.37 -1.18 5.99
N ASP A 153 -10.92 -2.35 6.35
CA ASP A 153 -10.85 -3.59 5.57
C ASP A 153 -11.59 -3.44 4.24
N ALA A 154 -11.07 -2.57 3.38
CA ALA A 154 -11.54 -2.26 2.04
C ALA A 154 -10.38 -1.71 1.22
N ASP A 155 -10.57 -1.80 -0.08
CA ASP A 155 -9.69 -1.32 -1.14
C ASP A 155 -9.59 0.23 -1.16
N VAL A 156 -8.94 0.83 -0.15
CA VAL A 156 -8.96 2.29 0.10
C VAL A 156 -8.02 3.13 -0.76
N LEU A 157 -6.90 2.56 -1.22
CA LEU A 157 -5.90 3.28 -2.02
C LEU A 157 -6.10 3.06 -3.53
N GLY A 158 -6.57 1.88 -3.88
CA GLY A 158 -7.02 1.51 -5.22
C GLY A 158 -7.95 0.32 -5.06
N ALA A 159 -8.71 0.00 -6.10
CA ALA A 159 -9.64 -1.12 -6.10
C ALA A 159 -9.66 -1.84 -7.44
N TYR A 160 -9.62 -3.17 -7.36
CA TYR A 160 -9.82 -4.05 -8.50
C TYR A 160 -11.27 -4.51 -8.60
N PHE A 161 -11.97 -3.99 -9.62
CA PHE A 161 -13.32 -4.40 -9.95
C PHE A 161 -13.29 -5.53 -10.97
N PHE A 162 -13.71 -6.73 -10.54
CA PHE A 162 -13.68 -7.92 -11.39
C PHE A 162 -14.98 -8.20 -12.15
N LYS A 163 -16.03 -7.39 -11.96
CA LYS A 163 -17.27 -7.44 -12.77
C LYS A 163 -16.96 -6.95 -14.18
N ARG A 164 -17.55 -7.57 -15.23
CA ARG A 164 -17.21 -7.25 -16.63
C ARG A 164 -17.74 -5.87 -17.06
N PRO A 165 -16.91 -4.99 -17.65
CA PRO A 165 -15.49 -5.16 -17.88
C PRO A 165 -14.65 -4.95 -16.61
N ALA A 166 -13.70 -5.87 -16.38
CA ALA A 166 -12.82 -5.77 -15.23
C ALA A 166 -11.86 -4.57 -15.37
N HIS A 167 -11.70 -3.80 -14.30
CA HIS A 167 -10.92 -2.57 -14.29
C HIS A 167 -10.34 -2.30 -12.90
N ILE A 168 -9.39 -1.36 -12.86
CA ILE A 168 -8.74 -0.88 -11.63
C ILE A 168 -9.00 0.62 -11.53
N GLU A 169 -9.32 1.07 -10.32
CA GLU A 169 -9.36 2.48 -9.96
C GLU A 169 -8.25 2.78 -8.96
N LEU A 170 -7.53 3.88 -9.16
CA LEU A 170 -6.53 4.41 -8.23
C LEU A 170 -7.07 5.72 -7.65
N TYR A 171 -7.22 5.78 -6.33
CA TYR A 171 -7.81 6.93 -5.63
C TYR A 171 -6.71 7.94 -5.30
N TRP A 172 -6.41 8.86 -6.24
CA TRP A 172 -5.20 9.69 -6.16
C TRP A 172 -5.12 10.55 -4.90
N ALA A 173 -6.27 11.05 -4.43
CA ALA A 173 -6.32 11.91 -3.27
C ALA A 173 -6.00 11.11 -2.00
N VAL A 174 -6.53 9.89 -1.88
CA VAL A 174 -6.22 8.99 -0.75
C VAL A 174 -4.75 8.55 -0.81
N ILE A 175 -4.23 8.21 -2.01
CA ILE A 175 -2.81 7.91 -2.20
C ILE A 175 -1.94 9.09 -1.74
N GLY A 176 -2.26 10.32 -2.14
CA GLY A 176 -1.53 11.52 -1.73
C GLY A 176 -1.50 11.71 -0.22
N LEU A 177 -2.68 11.64 0.42
CA LEU A 177 -2.83 11.79 1.85
C LEU A 177 -2.03 10.73 2.63
N VAL A 178 -2.14 9.46 2.21
CA VAL A 178 -1.42 8.36 2.87
C VAL A 178 0.08 8.49 2.66
N ALA A 179 0.54 8.77 1.44
CA ALA A 179 1.96 8.97 1.14
C ALA A 179 2.58 10.04 2.04
N GLN A 180 1.92 11.19 2.18
CA GLN A 180 2.35 12.26 3.07
C GLN A 180 2.43 11.79 4.53
N SER A 181 1.40 11.10 5.03
CA SER A 181 1.36 10.67 6.43
C SER A 181 2.39 9.59 6.79
N ILE A 182 2.72 8.70 5.85
CA ILE A 182 3.75 7.68 6.08
C ILE A 182 5.16 8.14 5.69
N GLY A 183 5.31 9.41 5.26
CA GLY A 183 6.59 10.01 4.88
C GLY A 183 7.21 9.40 3.62
N LYS A 184 6.38 9.02 2.64
CA LYS A 184 6.80 8.40 1.37
C LYS A 184 6.39 9.24 0.17
N SER A 185 7.03 9.00 -0.97
CA SER A 185 6.66 9.70 -2.21
C SER A 185 5.32 9.19 -2.74
N VAL A 186 4.57 10.08 -3.40
CA VAL A 186 3.30 9.74 -4.06
C VAL A 186 3.55 8.69 -5.15
N GLU A 187 4.64 8.83 -5.90
CA GLU A 187 5.03 7.95 -6.97
C GLU A 187 5.37 6.53 -6.48
N ASP A 188 6.14 6.40 -5.39
CA ASP A 188 6.46 5.10 -4.79
C ASP A 188 5.20 4.40 -4.29
N LEU A 189 4.32 5.12 -3.56
CA LEU A 189 3.08 4.54 -3.06
C LEU A 189 2.15 4.16 -4.22
N THR A 190 2.09 4.97 -5.28
CA THR A 190 1.31 4.64 -6.49
C THR A 190 1.79 3.34 -7.13
N VAL A 191 3.12 3.13 -7.21
CA VAL A 191 3.69 1.88 -7.75
C VAL A 191 3.30 0.68 -6.90
N VAL A 192 3.34 0.80 -5.57
CA VAL A 192 2.93 -0.26 -4.63
C VAL A 192 1.44 -0.60 -4.82
N VAL A 193 0.56 0.40 -4.81
CA VAL A 193 -0.89 0.21 -4.97
C VAL A 193 -1.20 -0.40 -6.34
N LEU A 194 -0.61 0.13 -7.41
CA LEU A 194 -0.82 -0.41 -8.75
C LEU A 194 -0.33 -1.85 -8.89
N ALA A 195 0.80 -2.20 -8.27
CA ALA A 195 1.29 -3.57 -8.25
C ALA A 195 0.34 -4.51 -7.49
N HIS A 196 -0.26 -4.04 -6.40
CA HIS A 196 -1.24 -4.78 -5.61
C HIS A 196 -2.53 -5.03 -6.40
N GLU A 197 -3.15 -4.00 -6.96
CA GLU A 197 -4.38 -4.15 -7.76
C GLU A 197 -4.17 -5.02 -9.01
N LEU A 198 -3.01 -4.87 -9.66
CA LEU A 198 -2.66 -5.75 -10.77
C LEU A 198 -2.37 -7.18 -10.30
N ALA A 199 -1.83 -7.40 -9.10
CA ALA A 199 -1.63 -8.74 -8.57
C ALA A 199 -2.98 -9.45 -8.35
N HIS A 200 -4.00 -8.76 -7.84
CA HIS A 200 -5.38 -9.27 -7.80
C HIS A 200 -5.89 -9.64 -9.20
N ALA A 201 -5.68 -8.77 -10.20
CA ALA A 201 -6.11 -9.04 -11.56
C ALA A 201 -5.38 -10.25 -12.19
N TYR A 202 -4.08 -10.41 -11.93
CA TYR A 202 -3.29 -11.53 -12.47
C TYR A 202 -3.66 -12.86 -11.82
N THR A 203 -3.81 -12.91 -10.51
CA THR A 203 -4.17 -14.16 -9.81
C THR A 203 -5.57 -14.63 -10.18
N HIS A 204 -6.51 -13.71 -10.42
CA HIS A 204 -7.84 -14.00 -10.91
C HIS A 204 -7.87 -14.33 -12.42
N LEU A 205 -7.61 -13.32 -13.28
CA LEU A 205 -7.90 -13.38 -14.72
C LEU A 205 -6.70 -13.79 -15.58
N GLY A 206 -5.50 -13.87 -15.01
CA GLY A 206 -4.35 -14.42 -15.72
C GLY A 206 -4.65 -15.85 -16.15
N ALA A 207 -4.25 -16.22 -17.36
CA ALA A 207 -4.29 -17.60 -17.84
C ALA A 207 -2.93 -18.26 -17.61
N ASP A 208 -2.91 -19.53 -17.21
CA ASP A 208 -1.69 -20.35 -17.20
C ASP A 208 -1.34 -20.85 -18.61
N ILE A 209 -0.29 -21.68 -18.71
CA ILE A 209 0.16 -22.23 -20.01
C ILE A 209 -0.88 -23.12 -20.68
N ASP A 210 -1.87 -23.62 -19.93
CA ASP A 210 -2.96 -24.45 -20.43
C ASP A 210 -4.23 -23.62 -20.70
N GLY A 211 -4.15 -22.29 -20.58
CA GLY A 211 -5.29 -21.38 -20.77
C GLY A 211 -6.23 -21.29 -19.59
N SER A 212 -5.95 -21.98 -18.48
CA SER A 212 -6.83 -22.05 -17.32
C SER A 212 -6.78 -20.77 -16.48
N ARG A 213 -7.96 -20.30 -16.06
CA ARG A 213 -8.18 -19.11 -15.22
C ARG A 213 -8.83 -19.50 -13.90
N TRP A 214 -8.70 -18.65 -12.88
CA TRP A 214 -9.53 -18.83 -11.68
C TRP A 214 -10.96 -18.42 -12.02
N HIS A 215 -11.92 -19.31 -11.81
CA HIS A 215 -13.31 -18.99 -12.07
C HIS A 215 -13.78 -17.81 -11.20
N THR A 216 -14.48 -16.84 -11.79
CA THR A 216 -14.83 -15.58 -11.10
C THR A 216 -15.69 -15.78 -9.86
N GLN A 217 -16.60 -16.77 -9.86
CA GLN A 217 -17.41 -17.05 -8.67
C GLN A 217 -16.58 -17.65 -7.54
N GLU A 218 -15.63 -18.53 -7.87
CA GLU A 218 -14.73 -19.16 -6.89
C GLU A 218 -13.76 -18.13 -6.31
N PHE A 219 -13.21 -17.26 -7.17
CA PHE A 219 -12.38 -16.13 -6.73
C PHE A 219 -13.16 -15.20 -5.80
N ALA A 220 -14.40 -14.85 -6.14
CA ALA A 220 -15.24 -13.99 -5.30
C ALA A 220 -15.58 -14.63 -3.94
N GLN A 221 -15.67 -15.96 -3.87
CA GLN A 221 -15.92 -16.73 -2.66
C GLN A 221 -14.64 -17.07 -1.87
N ALA A 222 -13.46 -16.82 -2.44
CA ALA A 222 -12.21 -17.09 -1.77
C ALA A 222 -12.05 -16.22 -0.51
N GLU A 223 -11.49 -16.84 0.53
CA GLU A 223 -11.26 -16.21 1.82
C GLU A 223 -10.46 -14.93 1.63
N HIS A 224 -10.93 -13.86 2.28
CA HIS A 224 -10.32 -12.54 2.16
C HIS A 224 -8.79 -12.55 2.44
N PRO A 225 -8.30 -13.19 3.52
CA PRO A 225 -6.86 -13.30 3.77
C PRO A 225 -6.07 -14.03 2.68
N LEU A 226 -6.68 -14.95 1.92
CA LEU A 226 -6.00 -15.64 0.82
C LEU A 226 -5.81 -14.68 -0.37
N ARG A 227 -6.86 -13.95 -0.75
CA ARG A 227 -6.80 -12.99 -1.86
C ARG A 227 -5.80 -11.87 -1.57
N GLU A 228 -5.91 -11.25 -0.40
CA GLU A 228 -4.98 -10.20 0.02
C GLU A 228 -3.56 -10.72 0.19
N GLY A 229 -3.39 -11.91 0.77
CA GLY A 229 -2.08 -12.54 0.91
C GLY A 229 -1.39 -12.73 -0.43
N LEU A 230 -2.10 -13.27 -1.43
CA LEU A 230 -1.56 -13.47 -2.77
C LEU A 230 -1.18 -12.14 -3.42
N ALA A 231 -2.06 -11.14 -3.35
CA ALA A 231 -1.78 -9.82 -3.89
C ALA A 231 -0.54 -9.18 -3.22
N GLN A 232 -0.44 -9.25 -1.90
CA GLN A 232 0.68 -8.69 -1.14
C GLN A 232 2.00 -9.41 -1.40
N TYR A 233 1.98 -10.75 -1.46
CA TYR A 233 3.17 -11.53 -1.81
C TYR A 233 3.75 -11.11 -3.15
N TYR A 234 2.91 -11.02 -4.19
CA TYR A 234 3.37 -10.63 -5.52
C TYR A 234 3.72 -9.14 -5.61
N THR A 235 3.03 -8.27 -4.88
CA THR A 235 3.41 -6.85 -4.75
C THR A 235 4.83 -6.70 -4.23
N ARG A 236 5.17 -7.42 -3.15
CA ARG A 236 6.54 -7.41 -2.60
C ARG A 236 7.57 -7.84 -3.64
N LEU A 237 7.32 -8.94 -4.36
CA LEU A 237 8.25 -9.43 -5.39
C LEU A 237 8.40 -8.42 -6.54
N VAL A 238 7.32 -7.74 -6.93
CA VAL A 238 7.39 -6.65 -7.92
C VAL A 238 8.25 -5.50 -7.41
N CYS A 239 8.05 -5.03 -6.17
CA CYS A 239 8.87 -3.96 -5.59
C CYS A 239 10.36 -4.34 -5.55
N GLN A 240 10.68 -5.58 -5.16
CA GLN A 240 12.05 -6.09 -5.19
C GLN A 240 12.65 -6.05 -6.60
N ARG A 241 11.88 -6.42 -7.63
CA ARG A 241 12.34 -6.37 -9.02
C ARG A 241 12.52 -4.96 -9.56
N LEU A 242 11.70 -4.02 -9.11
CA LEU A 242 11.74 -2.64 -9.54
C LEU A 242 12.74 -1.80 -8.75
N ALA A 243 13.45 -2.36 -7.76
CA ALA A 243 14.37 -1.64 -6.88
C ALA A 243 15.44 -0.80 -7.62
N PHE A 244 15.88 -1.20 -8.82
CA PHE A 244 16.81 -0.36 -9.60
C PHE A 244 16.15 0.93 -10.14
N GLN A 245 14.88 0.85 -10.52
CA GLN A 245 14.13 1.97 -11.11
C GLN A 245 13.39 2.82 -10.05
N MET A 246 13.00 2.17 -8.95
CA MET A 246 12.25 2.73 -7.82
C MET A 246 12.82 2.17 -6.51
N PRO A 247 13.97 2.71 -6.04
CA PRO A 247 14.70 2.17 -4.90
C PRO A 247 13.87 2.07 -3.60
N ASP A 248 12.96 3.03 -3.37
CA ASP A 248 12.16 3.08 -2.14
C ASP A 248 10.78 2.42 -2.27
N SER A 249 10.48 1.75 -3.40
CA SER A 249 9.19 1.04 -3.57
C SER A 249 9.01 -0.09 -2.54
N LEU A 250 10.09 -0.81 -2.20
CA LEU A 250 10.05 -1.86 -1.17
C LEU A 250 9.91 -1.25 0.24
N GLY A 251 10.64 -0.18 0.53
CA GLY A 251 10.53 0.52 1.82
C GLY A 251 9.14 1.14 2.01
N THR A 252 8.53 1.62 0.92
CA THR A 252 7.15 2.13 0.91
C THR A 252 6.15 1.01 1.14
N TYR A 253 6.31 -0.15 0.49
CA TYR A 253 5.50 -1.33 0.75
C TYR A 253 5.55 -1.76 2.23
N GLU A 254 6.75 -1.88 2.79
CA GLU A 254 6.94 -2.31 4.19
C GLU A 254 6.35 -1.29 5.17
N LYS A 255 6.48 0.01 4.86
CA LYS A 255 5.89 1.08 5.68
C LYS A 255 4.37 1.04 5.62
N LEU A 256 3.77 0.86 4.45
CA LEU A 256 2.32 0.73 4.29
C LEU A 256 1.78 -0.49 5.06
N LEU A 257 2.45 -1.64 4.95
CA LEU A 257 2.03 -2.90 5.58
C LEU A 257 1.90 -2.81 7.10
N GLN A 258 2.70 -1.95 7.76
CA GLN A 258 2.62 -1.72 9.21
C GLN A 258 1.23 -1.23 9.66
N HIS A 259 0.54 -0.49 8.80
CA HIS A 259 -0.77 0.11 9.07
C HIS A 259 -1.95 -0.71 8.55
N GLN A 260 -1.70 -1.77 7.78
CA GLN A 260 -2.76 -2.57 7.19
C GLN A 260 -3.32 -3.65 8.15
N PRO A 261 -4.60 -4.04 7.98
CA PRO A 261 -5.22 -5.13 8.73
C PRO A 261 -4.51 -6.48 8.58
N GLU A 262 -4.84 -7.42 9.47
CA GLU A 262 -4.21 -8.74 9.52
C GLU A 262 -4.39 -9.56 8.23
N ALA A 263 -5.51 -9.37 7.52
CA ALA A 263 -5.75 -10.06 6.24
C ALA A 263 -4.65 -9.80 5.21
N TYR A 264 -4.05 -8.60 5.21
CA TYR A 264 -2.94 -8.22 4.33
C TYR A 264 -1.59 -8.82 4.76
N LYS A 265 -1.48 -9.36 5.97
CA LYS A 265 -0.25 -9.92 6.55
C LYS A 265 -0.18 -11.45 6.46
N SER A 266 -1.22 -12.10 5.95
CA SER A 266 -1.30 -13.57 5.79
C SER A 266 -0.15 -14.17 4.96
N HIS A 267 0.50 -13.36 4.12
CA HIS A 267 1.60 -13.75 3.25
C HIS A 267 2.98 -13.76 3.94
N GLU A 268 3.13 -13.15 5.11
CA GLU A 268 4.43 -13.03 5.79
C GLU A 268 5.12 -14.37 6.06
N PRO A 269 4.42 -15.44 6.50
CA PRO A 269 5.02 -16.76 6.64
C PRO A 269 5.53 -17.31 5.31
N TRP A 270 4.85 -16.99 4.20
CA TRP A 270 5.21 -17.52 2.88
C TRP A 270 6.58 -17.02 2.41
N ILE A 271 6.88 -15.74 2.67
CA ILE A 271 8.17 -15.12 2.35
C ILE A 271 9.33 -15.82 3.07
N LYS A 272 9.11 -16.24 4.32
CA LYS A 272 10.15 -16.83 5.16
C LYS A 272 10.41 -18.30 4.82
N GLU A 273 9.37 -19.03 4.43
CA GLU A 273 9.41 -20.49 4.39
C GLU A 273 9.44 -21.11 2.99
N TYR A 274 8.99 -20.35 1.97
CA TYR A 274 8.76 -20.85 0.63
C TYR A 274 9.44 -19.99 -0.44
N SER A 275 9.90 -20.65 -1.50
CA SER A 275 10.43 -20.02 -2.70
C SER A 275 9.30 -19.51 -3.62
N PRO A 276 9.58 -18.55 -4.52
CA PRO A 276 8.60 -18.09 -5.50
C PRO A 276 8.03 -19.20 -6.39
N GLU A 277 8.82 -20.24 -6.70
CA GLU A 277 8.36 -21.39 -7.48
C GLU A 277 7.37 -22.26 -6.70
N GLU A 278 7.66 -22.53 -5.43
CA GLU A 278 6.76 -23.28 -4.54
C GLU A 278 5.40 -22.57 -4.42
N LEU A 279 5.41 -21.23 -4.34
CA LEU A 279 4.18 -20.43 -4.29
C LEU A 279 3.43 -20.41 -5.63
N ARG A 280 4.16 -20.32 -6.75
CA ARG A 280 3.55 -20.40 -8.09
C ARG A 280 2.81 -21.72 -8.29
N ILE A 281 3.45 -22.85 -7.96
CA ILE A 281 2.81 -24.17 -8.08
C ILE A 281 1.54 -24.23 -7.22
N ALA A 282 1.60 -23.74 -5.98
CA ALA A 282 0.44 -23.71 -5.10
C ALA A 282 -0.71 -22.83 -5.65
N LEU A 283 -0.38 -21.67 -6.23
CA LEU A 283 -1.35 -20.79 -6.90
C LEU A 283 -2.05 -21.51 -8.07
N LEU A 284 -1.28 -22.18 -8.93
CA LEU A 284 -1.83 -22.88 -10.09
C LEU A 284 -2.74 -24.04 -9.67
N GLU A 285 -2.30 -24.85 -8.69
CA GLU A 285 -3.12 -25.94 -8.13
C GLU A 285 -4.41 -25.41 -7.50
N MET A 286 -4.34 -24.34 -6.72
CA MET A 286 -5.52 -23.72 -6.11
C MET A 286 -6.56 -23.32 -7.15
N ARG A 287 -6.09 -22.60 -8.20
CA ARG A 287 -6.93 -22.11 -9.30
C ARG A 287 -7.60 -23.25 -10.07
N ARG A 288 -6.94 -24.39 -10.22
CA ARG A 288 -7.50 -25.58 -10.91
C ARG A 288 -8.51 -26.34 -10.06
N LYS A 289 -8.33 -26.34 -8.74
CA LYS A 289 -9.23 -27.04 -7.81
C LYS A 289 -10.45 -26.21 -7.42
N GLY A 290 -10.41 -24.90 -7.65
CA GLY A 290 -11.49 -23.99 -7.30
C GLY A 290 -11.72 -23.85 -5.79
N ASP A 291 -10.73 -24.22 -4.97
CA ASP A 291 -10.78 -24.00 -3.53
C ASP A 291 -10.35 -22.56 -3.24
N GLY A 292 -10.98 -21.93 -2.26
CA GLY A 292 -10.75 -20.54 -1.89
C GLY A 292 -10.19 -20.38 -0.48
N LYS A 293 -9.83 -21.48 0.20
CA LYS A 293 -9.43 -21.47 1.61
C LYS A 293 -7.93 -21.28 1.80
N LEU A 294 -7.55 -20.42 2.73
CA LEU A 294 -6.15 -20.19 3.12
C LEU A 294 -5.47 -21.47 3.63
N THR A 295 -6.21 -22.30 4.37
CA THR A 295 -5.71 -23.58 4.90
C THR A 295 -5.39 -24.58 3.80
N THR A 296 -6.26 -24.68 2.78
CA THR A 296 -5.99 -25.50 1.60
C THR A 296 -4.77 -24.97 0.84
N PHE A 297 -4.63 -23.64 0.71
CA PHE A 297 -3.47 -23.03 0.04
C PHE A 297 -2.15 -23.40 0.73
N ASN A 298 -2.10 -23.30 2.06
CA ASN A 298 -0.93 -23.68 2.85
C ASN A 298 -0.59 -25.18 2.72
N THR A 299 -1.61 -26.02 2.51
CA THR A 299 -1.42 -27.44 2.18
C THR A 299 -0.76 -27.62 0.80
N PHE A 300 -1.19 -26.87 -0.21
CA PHE A 300 -0.56 -26.89 -1.53
C PHE A 300 0.88 -26.36 -1.50
N LEU A 301 1.15 -25.31 -0.74
CA LEU A 301 2.51 -24.80 -0.50
C LEU A 301 3.42 -25.89 0.10
N SER A 302 2.95 -26.56 1.14
CA SER A 302 3.71 -27.64 1.80
C SER A 302 4.00 -28.82 0.87
N LYS A 303 3.02 -29.19 0.03
CA LYS A 303 3.20 -30.20 -1.02
C LYS A 303 4.22 -29.77 -2.06
N ALA A 304 4.10 -28.56 -2.61
CA ALA A 304 5.04 -28.01 -3.60
C ALA A 304 6.48 -27.99 -3.07
N LYS A 305 6.66 -27.56 -1.81
CA LYS A 305 7.94 -27.58 -1.09
C LYS A 305 8.55 -28.97 -0.99
N THR A 306 7.74 -29.97 -0.64
CA THR A 306 8.20 -31.36 -0.53
C THR A 306 8.61 -31.92 -1.88
N THR A 307 7.81 -31.67 -2.92
CA THR A 307 8.07 -32.16 -4.28
C THR A 307 9.36 -31.55 -4.86
N LEU A 308 9.50 -30.22 -4.85
CA LEU A 308 10.65 -29.55 -5.47
C LEU A 308 11.97 -29.82 -4.74
N ARG A 309 11.95 -29.92 -3.41
CA ARG A 309 13.17 -30.16 -2.61
C ARG A 309 13.60 -31.62 -2.61
N ARG A 310 12.69 -32.57 -2.87
CA ARG A 310 13.08 -33.97 -3.11
C ARG A 310 13.81 -34.12 -4.44
N VAL A 311 13.31 -33.50 -5.50
CA VAL A 311 13.94 -33.52 -6.83
C VAL A 311 15.39 -33.00 -6.76
N HIS A 312 15.65 -31.93 -6.01
CA HIS A 312 17.00 -31.37 -5.83
C HIS A 312 17.96 -32.22 -4.97
N LYS A 313 17.46 -33.14 -4.14
CA LYS A 313 18.30 -34.04 -3.34
C LYS A 313 18.66 -35.33 -4.07
N SER A 314 18.00 -35.61 -5.19
CA SER A 314 18.19 -36.82 -6.00
C SER A 314 18.93 -36.55 -7.32
N SER A 315 19.31 -35.30 -7.56
CA SER A 315 20.12 -34.81 -8.69
C SER A 315 21.50 -34.39 -8.20
#